data_AF-A0A3C8CAN0-F1
#
_entry.id   AF-A0A3C8CAN0-F1
#
_cell.length_a   1.000
_cell.length_b   1.000
_cell.length_c   1.000
_cell.angle_alpha   90.00
_cell.angle_beta   90.00
_cell.angle_gamma   90.00
#
_symmetry.space_group_name_H-M   'P 1'
#
loop_
_entity.id
_entity.type
_entity.pdbx_description
1 polymer ?
#
loop_
_entity_poly.entity_id
_entity_poly.type
_entity_poly.pdbx_seq_one_letter_code
_entity_poly.pdbx_strand_id
1 'polypeptide(L)'
;MAITKSTKRFLCIDDDRTLLLIVKQILTKSFGAQTLEVFQASTGEEGLQIMREIKPDIILCDIHMPGMDGFEVCQRVRELKLRSAVILMSAYDAEQDNAIKASDTGADAYLSKPIKKGELLFVVNFVMRVAHLNDTVFEKNKQLEASLVQLKQFSYQVKIEGHTDNIDIRTKQYPSNWELSAARAAEVARKLVRAGFDPAKLSIEAFAQYRPKVPNDSRQGRATSRRIEIVYQRGSIRKHMVNILRR
;
A
#
# COMPACT_ATOMS: atom_id res chain seq x y z
N MET A 1 1.91 3.10 -22.79
CA MET A 1 2.82 3.54 -21.71
C MET A 1 3.49 2.30 -21.13
N ALA A 2 4.81 2.22 -21.24
CA ALA A 2 5.58 1.02 -20.95
C ALA A 2 5.51 0.67 -19.46
N ILE A 3 4.86 -0.45 -19.16
CA ILE A 3 4.96 -1.12 -17.87
C ILE A 3 6.44 -1.49 -17.69
N THR A 4 7.04 -1.08 -16.58
CA THR A 4 8.42 -1.42 -16.23
C THR A 4 8.66 -2.93 -16.35
N LYS A 5 9.71 -3.25 -17.10
CA LYS A 5 10.06 -4.54 -17.71
C LYS A 5 10.58 -5.57 -16.67
N SER A 6 9.74 -5.95 -15.71
CA SER A 6 9.99 -7.06 -14.79
C SER A 6 8.85 -8.06 -14.90
N THR A 7 9.17 -9.29 -15.30
CA THR A 7 8.23 -10.41 -15.32
C THR A 7 7.60 -10.58 -13.93
N LYS A 8 6.27 -10.61 -13.86
CA LYS A 8 5.52 -10.77 -12.60
C LYS A 8 5.50 -12.24 -12.19
N ARG A 9 5.80 -12.53 -10.93
CA ARG A 9 5.86 -13.91 -10.41
C ARG A 9 4.57 -14.26 -9.68
N PHE A 10 3.91 -15.31 -10.15
CA PHE A 10 2.69 -15.85 -9.57
C PHE A 10 3.00 -17.15 -8.85
N LEU A 11 2.43 -17.35 -7.68
CA LEU A 11 2.43 -18.63 -6.98
C LEU A 11 1.00 -19.12 -6.82
N CYS A 12 0.68 -20.27 -7.39
CA CYS A 12 -0.60 -20.94 -7.22
C CYS A 12 -0.43 -22.08 -6.20
N ILE A 13 -1.24 -22.08 -5.14
CA ILE A 13 -1.20 -23.06 -4.05
C ILE A 13 -2.57 -23.72 -3.97
N ASP A 14 -2.63 -25.01 -4.26
CA ASP A 14 -3.86 -25.80 -4.27
C ASP A 14 -3.51 -27.30 -4.26
N ASP A 15 -4.20 -28.12 -3.47
CA ASP A 15 -3.96 -29.55 -3.44
C ASP A 15 -4.50 -30.27 -4.70
N ASP A 16 -5.41 -29.64 -5.45
CA ASP A 16 -5.83 -30.10 -6.77
C ASP A 16 -4.83 -29.71 -7.87
N ARG A 17 -3.97 -30.67 -8.22
CA ARG A 17 -3.01 -30.57 -9.33
C ARG A 17 -3.66 -30.23 -10.68
N THR A 18 -4.89 -30.66 -10.92
CA THR A 18 -5.61 -30.38 -12.17
C THR A 18 -5.95 -28.89 -12.24
N LEU A 19 -6.47 -28.33 -11.14
CA LEU A 19 -6.76 -26.90 -11.04
C LEU A 19 -5.49 -26.06 -11.21
N LEU A 20 -4.39 -26.45 -10.54
CA LEU A 20 -3.10 -25.78 -10.70
C LEU A 20 -2.68 -25.70 -12.18
N LEU A 21 -2.78 -26.82 -12.92
CA LEU A 21 -2.42 -26.86 -14.34
C LEU A 21 -3.33 -25.97 -15.19
N ILE A 22 -4.64 -25.99 -14.94
CA ILE A 22 -5.62 -25.15 -15.65
C ILE A 22 -5.32 -23.66 -15.42
N VAL A 23 -5.15 -23.25 -14.16
CA VAL A 23 -4.85 -21.85 -13.80
C VAL A 23 -3.55 -21.40 -14.46
N LYS A 24 -2.48 -22.18 -14.34
CA LYS A 24 -1.20 -21.89 -15.01
C LYS A 24 -1.38 -21.72 -16.51
N GLN A 25 -2.10 -22.63 -17.17
CA GLN A 25 -2.32 -22.56 -18.61
C GLN A 25 -3.12 -21.31 -19.00
N ILE A 26 -4.17 -20.96 -18.24
CA ILE A 26 -4.95 -19.74 -18.49
C ILE A 26 -4.06 -18.50 -18.35
N LEU A 27 -3.32 -18.37 -17.26
CA LEU A 27 -2.48 -17.19 -17.00
C LEU A 27 -1.36 -17.06 -18.03
N THR A 28 -0.62 -18.13 -18.31
CA THR A 28 0.47 -18.10 -19.30
C THR A 28 -0.03 -17.80 -20.71
N LYS A 29 -1.19 -18.35 -21.13
CA LYS A 29 -1.77 -18.05 -22.45
C LYS A 29 -2.30 -16.62 -22.56
N SER A 30 -2.87 -16.08 -21.49
CA SER A 30 -3.50 -14.75 -21.52
C SER A 30 -2.50 -13.59 -21.40
N PHE A 31 -1.40 -13.77 -20.66
CA PHE A 31 -0.42 -12.70 -20.41
C PHE A 31 0.93 -12.91 -21.12
N GLY A 32 1.24 -14.15 -21.52
CA GLY A 32 2.52 -14.53 -22.11
C GLY A 32 3.64 -14.71 -21.07
N ALA A 33 4.53 -15.66 -21.33
CA ALA A 33 5.63 -16.01 -20.41
C ALA A 33 6.65 -14.89 -20.17
N GLN A 34 6.75 -13.92 -21.09
CA GLN A 34 7.63 -12.76 -20.93
C GLN A 34 7.07 -11.75 -19.91
N THR A 35 5.74 -11.76 -19.70
CA THR A 35 5.05 -10.85 -18.79
C THR A 35 4.87 -11.45 -17.41
N LEU A 36 4.64 -12.76 -17.34
CA LEU A 36 4.29 -13.45 -16.11
C LEU A 36 4.88 -14.86 -16.07
N GLU A 37 5.39 -15.24 -14.90
CA GLU A 37 5.93 -16.56 -14.58
C GLU A 37 5.05 -17.21 -13.49
N VAL A 38 4.66 -18.48 -13.67
CA VAL A 38 3.77 -19.19 -12.74
C VAL A 38 4.47 -20.35 -12.08
N PHE A 39 4.58 -20.25 -10.76
CA PHE A 39 5.01 -21.28 -9.84
C PHE A 39 3.79 -21.95 -9.21
N GLN A 40 3.95 -23.21 -8.82
CA GLN A 40 2.88 -24.04 -8.30
C GLN A 40 3.35 -24.74 -7.02
N ALA A 41 2.44 -24.91 -6.07
CA ALA A 41 2.64 -25.67 -4.85
C ALA A 41 1.37 -26.49 -4.57
N SER A 42 1.53 -27.73 -4.14
CA SER A 42 0.41 -28.61 -3.78
C SER A 42 0.04 -28.56 -2.29
N THR A 43 0.79 -27.81 -1.47
CA THR A 43 0.55 -27.64 -0.03
C THR A 43 0.91 -26.21 0.41
N GLY A 44 0.34 -25.75 1.52
CA GLY A 44 0.70 -24.45 2.11
C GLY A 44 2.18 -24.39 2.52
N GLU A 45 2.75 -25.48 3.01
CA GLU A 45 4.16 -25.60 3.40
C GLU A 45 5.10 -25.46 2.20
N GLU A 46 4.81 -26.14 1.09
CA GLU A 46 5.56 -26.00 -0.16
C GLU A 46 5.45 -24.57 -0.69
N GLY A 47 4.25 -24.00 -0.66
CA GLY A 47 4.01 -22.60 -1.01
C GLY A 47 4.86 -21.64 -0.17
N LEU A 48 4.99 -21.92 1.13
CA LEU A 48 5.83 -21.14 2.06
C LEU A 48 7.32 -21.24 1.75
N GLN A 49 7.80 -22.42 1.32
CA GLN A 49 9.18 -22.59 0.88
C GLN A 49 9.44 -21.77 -0.39
N ILE A 50 8.60 -21.96 -1.41
CA ILE A 50 8.74 -21.26 -2.69
C ILE A 50 8.68 -19.73 -2.51
N MET A 51 7.75 -19.22 -1.69
CA MET A 51 7.61 -17.77 -1.53
C MET A 51 8.82 -17.09 -0.87
N ARG A 52 9.62 -17.81 -0.07
CA ARG A 52 10.86 -17.26 0.51
C ARG A 52 11.94 -17.05 -0.56
N GLU A 53 11.99 -17.95 -1.54
CA GLU A 53 12.97 -17.90 -2.62
C GLU A 53 12.56 -16.90 -3.69
N ILE A 54 11.34 -17.05 -4.21
CA ILE A 54 10.90 -16.27 -5.38
C ILE A 54 10.26 -14.95 -4.99
N LYS A 55 9.80 -14.74 -3.74
CA LYS A 55 9.09 -13.52 -3.31
C LYS A 55 8.01 -13.09 -4.33
N PRO A 56 6.94 -13.89 -4.50
CA PRO A 56 5.98 -13.73 -5.58
C PRO A 56 5.28 -12.36 -5.49
N ASP A 57 4.89 -11.81 -6.64
CA ASP A 57 4.08 -10.59 -6.70
C ASP A 57 2.62 -10.90 -6.33
N ILE A 58 2.11 -12.06 -6.77
CA ILE A 58 0.71 -12.47 -6.59
C ILE A 58 0.66 -13.93 -6.17
N ILE A 59 -0.17 -14.23 -5.19
CA ILE A 59 -0.44 -15.57 -4.68
C ILE A 59 -1.91 -15.89 -4.92
N LEU A 60 -2.20 -17.02 -5.56
CA LEU A 60 -3.54 -17.61 -5.62
C LEU A 60 -3.51 -18.82 -4.70
N CYS A 61 -4.31 -18.84 -3.64
CA CYS A 61 -4.25 -19.87 -2.63
C CYS A 61 -5.64 -20.44 -2.38
N ASP A 62 -5.78 -21.76 -2.38
CA ASP A 62 -6.99 -22.38 -1.85
C ASP A 62 -7.16 -22.08 -0.37
N ILE A 63 -8.40 -21.94 0.06
CA ILE A 63 -8.72 -21.80 1.48
C ILE A 63 -8.59 -23.16 2.18
N HIS A 64 -9.11 -24.23 1.57
CA HIS A 64 -9.25 -25.52 2.23
C HIS A 64 -8.17 -26.50 1.78
N MET A 65 -7.02 -26.50 2.47
CA MET A 65 -5.95 -27.46 2.24
C MET A 65 -5.62 -28.25 3.51
N PRO A 66 -5.20 -29.52 3.40
CA PRO A 66 -4.66 -30.26 4.54
C PRO A 66 -3.37 -29.62 5.08
N GLY A 67 -3.21 -29.62 6.41
CA GLY A 67 -2.06 -29.01 7.07
C GLY A 67 -2.27 -27.50 7.24
N MET A 68 -1.60 -26.71 6.41
CA MET A 68 -1.70 -25.25 6.42
C MET A 68 -2.80 -24.75 5.48
N ASP A 69 -3.80 -24.07 6.03
CA ASP A 69 -4.91 -23.52 5.26
C ASP A 69 -4.56 -22.17 4.58
N GLY A 70 -5.44 -21.68 3.71
CA GLY A 70 -5.20 -20.43 2.97
C GLY A 70 -5.15 -19.18 3.87
N PHE A 71 -5.82 -19.20 5.02
CA PHE A 71 -5.76 -18.08 5.97
C PHE A 71 -4.41 -18.04 6.71
N GLU A 72 -3.89 -19.20 7.10
CA GLU A 72 -2.54 -19.33 7.65
C GLU A 72 -1.49 -18.88 6.63
N VAL A 73 -1.65 -19.24 5.35
CA VAL A 73 -0.78 -18.73 4.27
C VAL A 73 -0.80 -17.20 4.23
N CYS A 74 -1.98 -16.57 4.26
CA CYS A 74 -2.09 -15.10 4.33
C CYS A 74 -1.31 -14.53 5.52
N GLN A 75 -1.46 -15.13 6.71
CA GLN A 75 -0.74 -14.70 7.90
C GLN A 75 0.78 -14.79 7.69
N ARG A 76 1.29 -15.92 7.19
CA ARG A 76 2.72 -16.11 6.94
C ARG A 76 3.28 -15.14 5.91
N VAL A 77 2.52 -14.79 4.87
CA VAL A 77 2.91 -13.76 3.89
C VAL A 77 3.16 -12.41 4.58
N ARG A 78 2.28 -12.01 5.51
CA ARG A 78 2.41 -10.75 6.27
C ARG A 78 3.56 -10.82 7.28
N GLU A 79 3.76 -11.95 7.96
CA GLU A 79 4.90 -12.16 8.88
C GLU A 79 6.26 -12.09 8.16
N LEU A 80 6.35 -12.66 6.96
CA LEU A 80 7.53 -12.57 6.10
C LEU A 80 7.72 -11.16 5.48
N LYS A 81 6.82 -10.22 5.77
CA LYS A 81 6.79 -8.86 5.21
C LYS A 81 6.82 -8.86 3.68
N LEU A 82 6.24 -9.88 3.06
CA LEU A 82 6.08 -9.93 1.62
C LEU A 82 5.00 -8.93 1.19
N ARG A 83 5.24 -8.26 0.05
CA ARG A 83 4.29 -7.33 -0.57
C ARG A 83 3.33 -8.02 -1.53
N SER A 84 3.29 -9.36 -1.47
CA SER A 84 2.48 -10.19 -2.35
C SER A 84 1.00 -9.87 -2.14
N ALA A 85 0.29 -9.68 -3.25
CA ALA A 85 -1.16 -9.66 -3.22
C ALA A 85 -1.68 -11.09 -3.13
N VAL A 86 -2.62 -11.38 -2.22
CA VAL A 86 -3.15 -12.73 -2.00
C VAL A 86 -4.60 -12.79 -2.44
N ILE A 87 -4.89 -13.73 -3.34
CA ILE A 87 -6.23 -14.05 -3.83
C ILE A 87 -6.61 -15.42 -3.25
N LEU A 88 -7.62 -15.44 -2.39
CA LEU A 88 -8.12 -16.69 -1.82
C LEU A 88 -9.15 -17.34 -2.75
N MET A 89 -9.02 -18.65 -2.96
CA MET A 89 -9.94 -19.45 -3.76
C MET A 89 -10.84 -20.24 -2.80
N SER A 90 -12.16 -20.15 -2.98
CA SER A 90 -13.13 -20.72 -2.03
C SER A 90 -14.22 -21.50 -2.74
N ALA A 91 -14.80 -22.51 -2.11
CA ALA A 91 -16.01 -23.16 -2.62
C ALA A 91 -17.22 -22.21 -2.58
N TYR A 92 -18.17 -22.41 -3.49
CA TYR A 92 -19.32 -21.54 -3.74
C TYR A 92 -20.21 -21.27 -2.51
N ASP A 93 -20.20 -22.14 -1.50
CA ASP A 93 -21.15 -22.15 -0.38
C ASP A 93 -20.76 -21.30 0.85
N ALA A 94 -19.73 -20.45 0.76
CA ALA A 94 -19.22 -19.68 1.90
C ALA A 94 -19.62 -18.18 1.90
N GLU A 95 -20.70 -17.82 1.22
CA GLU A 95 -21.12 -16.42 1.00
C GLU A 95 -21.45 -15.64 2.28
N GLN A 96 -21.82 -16.29 3.38
CA GLN A 96 -22.26 -15.59 4.60
C GLN A 96 -21.18 -15.44 5.68
N ASP A 97 -20.16 -16.30 5.70
CA ASP A 97 -19.06 -16.25 6.68
C ASP A 97 -17.79 -15.53 6.16
N ASN A 98 -17.59 -15.48 4.85
CA ASN A 98 -16.37 -14.94 4.26
C ASN A 98 -16.31 -13.41 4.21
N ALA A 99 -17.45 -12.71 4.13
CA ALA A 99 -17.48 -11.24 4.12
C ALA A 99 -17.02 -10.63 5.46
N ILE A 100 -17.26 -11.32 6.59
CA ILE A 100 -16.85 -10.90 7.93
C ILE A 100 -15.38 -11.30 8.19
N LYS A 101 -14.91 -12.41 7.60
CA LYS A 101 -13.48 -12.80 7.64
C LYS A 101 -12.62 -11.99 6.64
N ALA A 102 -13.21 -11.33 5.64
CA ALA A 102 -12.49 -10.57 4.62
C ALA A 102 -11.74 -9.35 5.17
N SER A 103 -12.19 -8.73 6.26
CA SER A 103 -11.46 -7.59 6.86
C SER A 103 -10.23 -8.01 7.67
N ASP A 104 -10.26 -9.21 8.25
CA ASP A 104 -9.31 -9.61 9.30
C ASP A 104 -8.25 -10.61 8.81
N THR A 105 -8.46 -11.24 7.65
CA THR A 105 -7.58 -12.31 7.12
C THR A 105 -6.40 -11.80 6.30
N GLY A 106 -6.40 -10.53 5.91
CA GLY A 106 -5.32 -9.94 5.13
C GLY A 106 -5.27 -10.36 3.66
N ALA A 107 -6.31 -11.00 3.12
CA ALA A 107 -6.46 -11.28 1.69
C ALA A 107 -6.82 -10.01 0.90
N ASP A 108 -6.38 -9.94 -0.36
CA ASP A 108 -6.61 -8.79 -1.25
C ASP A 108 -7.83 -9.00 -2.18
N ALA A 109 -8.19 -10.26 -2.46
CA ALA A 109 -9.38 -10.62 -3.23
C ALA A 109 -9.80 -12.08 -2.98
N TYR A 110 -10.99 -12.43 -3.47
CA TYR A 110 -11.53 -13.78 -3.43
C TYR A 110 -11.97 -14.25 -4.83
N LEU A 111 -11.91 -15.56 -5.05
CA LEU A 111 -12.36 -16.21 -6.27
C LEU A 111 -13.14 -17.48 -5.92
N SER A 112 -14.34 -17.64 -6.47
CA SER A 112 -15.17 -18.83 -6.26
C SER A 112 -14.74 -19.98 -7.17
N LYS A 113 -14.66 -21.19 -6.62
CA LYS A 113 -14.57 -22.45 -7.36
C LYS A 113 -16.00 -22.87 -7.77
N PRO A 114 -16.21 -23.40 -9.00
CA PRO A 114 -15.20 -23.67 -10.03
C PRO A 114 -14.71 -22.39 -10.73
N ILE A 115 -13.40 -22.30 -10.93
CA ILE A 115 -12.75 -21.10 -11.49
C ILE A 115 -13.09 -20.94 -12.97
N LYS A 116 -13.83 -19.89 -13.30
CA LYS A 116 -14.07 -19.50 -14.69
C LYS A 116 -12.94 -18.59 -15.19
N LYS A 117 -12.48 -18.82 -16.42
CA LYS A 117 -11.42 -18.03 -17.07
C LYS A 117 -11.69 -16.52 -17.02
N GLY A 118 -12.92 -16.08 -17.29
CA GLY A 118 -13.28 -14.67 -17.29
C GLY A 118 -13.13 -14.00 -15.92
N GLU A 119 -13.61 -14.68 -14.87
CA GLU A 119 -13.54 -14.22 -13.48
C GLU A 119 -12.09 -14.17 -12.99
N LEU A 120 -11.31 -15.23 -13.25
CA LEU A 120 -9.87 -15.27 -12.93
C LEU A 120 -9.11 -14.10 -13.55
N LEU A 121 -9.28 -13.87 -14.85
CA LEU A 121 -8.57 -12.79 -15.55
C LEU A 121 -9.03 -11.40 -15.08
N PHE A 122 -10.30 -11.23 -14.72
CA PHE A 122 -10.80 -9.99 -14.16
C PHE A 122 -10.13 -9.67 -12.82
N VAL A 123 -10.15 -10.61 -11.88
CA VAL A 123 -9.56 -10.44 -10.54
C VAL A 123 -8.05 -10.22 -10.63
N VAL A 124 -7.36 -11.03 -11.44
CA VAL A 124 -5.90 -10.90 -11.62
C VAL A 124 -5.53 -9.55 -12.24
N ASN A 125 -6.25 -9.08 -13.26
CA ASN A 125 -6.00 -7.75 -13.83
C ASN A 125 -6.26 -6.62 -12.83
N PHE A 126 -7.31 -6.75 -12.02
CA PHE A 126 -7.61 -5.78 -10.97
C PHE A 126 -6.49 -5.71 -9.94
N VAL A 127 -6.08 -6.86 -9.40
CA VAL A 127 -5.00 -6.96 -8.40
C VAL A 127 -3.67 -6.46 -8.97
N MET A 128 -3.31 -6.85 -10.20
CA MET A 128 -2.09 -6.34 -10.86
C MET A 128 -2.10 -4.82 -11.02
N ARG A 129 -3.26 -4.23 -11.34
CA ARG A 129 -3.39 -2.77 -11.46
C ARG A 129 -3.20 -2.09 -10.12
N VAL A 130 -3.81 -2.61 -9.06
CA VAL A 130 -3.66 -2.08 -7.69
C VAL A 130 -2.20 -2.21 -7.23
N ALA A 131 -1.57 -3.37 -7.42
CA ALA A 131 -0.17 -3.60 -7.11
C ALA A 131 0.76 -2.63 -7.86
N HIS A 132 0.53 -2.42 -9.16
CA HIS A 132 1.32 -1.48 -9.96
C HIS A 132 1.18 -0.02 -9.49
N LEU A 133 -0.03 0.40 -9.11
CA LEU A 133 -0.26 1.73 -8.54
C LEU A 133 0.45 1.88 -7.19
N ASN A 134 0.41 0.86 -6.33
CA ASN A 134 1.12 0.84 -5.06
C ASN A 134 2.65 0.90 -5.25
N ASP A 135 3.19 0.13 -6.19
CA ASP A 135 4.62 0.19 -6.57
C ASP A 135 4.99 1.60 -7.06
N THR A 136 4.16 2.21 -7.90
CA THR A 136 4.39 3.58 -8.41
C THR A 136 4.38 4.62 -7.29
N VAL A 137 3.43 4.52 -6.37
CA VAL A 137 3.34 5.40 -5.19
C VAL A 137 4.57 5.21 -4.31
N PHE A 138 5.01 3.96 -4.11
CA PHE A 138 6.19 3.65 -3.33
C PHE A 138 7.47 4.26 -3.93
N GLU A 139 7.70 4.08 -5.23
CA GLU A 139 8.85 4.66 -5.91
C GLU A 139 8.83 6.19 -5.89
N LYS A 140 7.67 6.80 -6.11
CA LYS A 140 7.52 8.26 -5.98
C LYS A 140 7.79 8.75 -4.56
N ASN A 141 7.30 8.03 -3.54
CA ASN A 141 7.58 8.36 -2.14
C ASN A 141 9.07 8.27 -1.83
N LYS A 142 9.75 7.23 -2.32
CA LYS A 142 11.20 7.06 -2.16
C LYS A 142 11.98 8.18 -2.85
N GLN A 143 11.58 8.58 -4.05
CA GLN A 143 12.17 9.73 -4.76
C GLN A 143 11.95 11.06 -4.01
N LEU A 144 10.74 11.25 -3.46
CA LEU A 144 10.42 12.42 -2.64
C LEU A 144 11.29 12.45 -1.37
N GLU A 145 11.43 11.31 -0.68
CA GLU A 145 12.29 11.17 0.50
C GLU A 145 13.75 11.49 0.16
N ALA A 146 14.28 11.01 -0.97
CA ALA A 146 15.63 11.35 -1.43
C ALA A 146 15.80 12.86 -1.68
N SER A 147 14.79 13.51 -2.25
CA SER A 147 14.79 14.97 -2.48
C SER A 147 14.75 15.74 -1.15
N LEU A 148 14.00 15.25 -0.16
CA LEU A 148 13.94 15.85 1.18
C LEU A 148 15.28 15.76 1.91
N VAL A 149 16.05 14.68 1.74
CA VAL A 149 17.41 14.57 2.31
C VAL A 149 18.34 15.68 1.81
N GLN A 150 18.20 16.12 0.55
CA GLN A 150 18.95 17.27 0.05
C GLN A 150 18.55 18.57 0.76
N LEU A 151 17.29 18.70 1.18
CA LEU A 151 16.84 19.88 1.91
C LEU A 151 17.28 19.87 3.38
N LYS A 152 17.54 18.69 3.96
CA LYS A 152 18.10 18.54 5.33
C LYS A 152 19.44 19.25 5.51
N GLN A 153 20.25 19.39 4.44
CA GLN A 153 21.53 20.10 4.53
C GLN A 153 21.36 21.57 4.93
N PHE A 154 20.16 22.12 4.73
CA PHE A 154 19.83 23.46 5.15
C PHE A 154 19.19 23.45 6.54
N SER A 155 19.70 24.29 7.44
CA SER A 155 19.24 24.40 8.82
C SER A 155 17.93 25.22 8.95
N TYR A 156 16.90 24.86 8.19
CA TYR A 156 15.59 25.52 8.24
C TYR A 156 14.68 24.91 9.29
N GLN A 157 13.74 25.72 9.80
CA GLN A 157 12.58 25.18 10.50
C GLN A 157 11.63 24.57 9.48
N VAL A 158 11.10 23.38 9.78
CA VAL A 158 10.19 22.67 8.88
C VAL A 158 8.86 22.51 9.60
N LYS A 159 7.81 23.03 8.98
CA LYS A 159 6.43 22.87 9.43
C LYS A 159 5.71 21.88 8.52
N ILE A 160 5.03 20.92 9.11
CA ILE A 160 4.20 19.95 8.40
C ILE A 160 2.73 20.29 8.65
N GLU A 161 2.02 20.71 7.61
CA GLU A 161 0.62 21.11 7.70
C GLU A 161 -0.30 20.00 7.17
N GLY A 162 -1.25 19.56 7.99
CA GLY A 162 -2.25 18.56 7.66
C GLY A 162 -3.57 19.17 7.22
N HIS A 163 -4.09 18.71 6.07
CA HIS A 163 -5.36 19.17 5.52
C HIS A 163 -6.27 18.00 5.10
N THR A 164 -7.57 18.17 5.30
CA THR A 164 -8.62 17.28 4.81
C THR A 164 -9.53 18.01 3.83
N ASP A 165 -10.47 17.29 3.24
CA ASP A 165 -11.65 17.88 2.61
C ASP A 165 -12.79 18.03 3.62
N ASN A 166 -13.93 18.51 3.14
CA ASN A 166 -15.15 18.74 3.92
C ASN A 166 -16.02 17.49 4.12
N ILE A 167 -15.55 16.30 3.75
CA ILE A 167 -16.26 15.06 4.10
C ILE A 167 -15.91 14.74 5.56
N ASP A 168 -16.92 14.65 6.41
CA ASP A 168 -16.73 14.32 7.82
C ASP A 168 -16.19 12.90 7.97
N ILE A 169 -15.04 12.77 8.65
CA ILE A 169 -14.58 11.50 9.21
C ILE A 169 -15.11 11.36 10.64
N ARG A 170 -15.64 10.17 10.96
CA ARG A 170 -16.05 9.79 12.31
C ARG A 170 -15.74 8.32 12.55
N THR A 171 -14.51 8.03 12.94
CA THR A 171 -14.07 6.67 13.28
C THR A 171 -13.55 6.63 14.71
N LYS A 172 -13.41 5.43 15.29
CA LYS A 172 -12.80 5.25 16.62
C LYS A 172 -11.38 5.82 16.68
N GLN A 173 -10.64 5.73 15.57
CA GLN A 173 -9.27 6.23 15.46
C GLN A 173 -9.21 7.74 15.19
N TYR A 174 -10.17 8.27 14.42
CA TYR A 174 -10.24 9.68 14.03
C TYR A 174 -11.67 10.20 14.23
N PRO A 175 -11.99 10.73 15.42
CA PRO A 175 -13.32 11.24 15.75
C PRO A 175 -13.76 12.41 14.87
N SER A 176 -12.82 13.22 14.37
CA SER A 176 -13.08 14.31 13.43
C SER A 176 -11.91 14.53 12.44
N ASN A 177 -12.12 15.46 11.51
CA ASN A 177 -11.10 15.88 10.55
C ASN A 177 -9.90 16.57 11.23
N TRP A 178 -10.04 17.07 12.46
CA TRP A 178 -8.92 17.59 13.24
C TRP A 178 -7.95 16.48 13.61
N GLU A 179 -8.43 15.38 14.18
CA GLU A 179 -7.57 14.25 14.56
C GLU A 179 -6.96 13.59 13.32
N LEU A 180 -7.72 13.46 12.23
CA LEU A 180 -7.20 12.92 10.97
C LEU A 180 -6.06 13.78 10.40
N SER A 181 -6.26 15.09 10.28
CA SER A 181 -5.23 15.99 9.73
C SER A 181 -3.98 16.02 10.62
N ALA A 182 -4.14 16.10 11.94
CA ALA A 182 -3.03 16.05 12.89
C ALA A 182 -2.25 14.73 12.82
N ALA A 183 -2.96 13.58 12.76
CA ALA A 183 -2.33 12.27 12.67
C ALA A 183 -1.53 12.09 11.37
N ARG A 184 -2.06 12.56 10.23
CA ARG A 184 -1.35 12.50 8.94
C ARG A 184 -0.08 13.36 8.96
N ALA A 185 -0.15 14.57 9.53
CA ALA A 185 1.02 15.43 9.68
C ALA A 185 2.07 14.81 10.61
N ALA A 186 1.64 14.22 11.74
CA ALA A 186 2.52 13.51 12.67
C ALA A 186 3.22 12.30 12.03
N GLU A 187 2.56 11.57 11.14
CA GLU A 187 3.18 10.44 10.42
C GLU A 187 4.31 10.91 9.49
N VAL A 188 4.11 12.03 8.79
CA VAL A 188 5.17 12.63 7.97
C VAL A 188 6.32 13.14 8.83
N ALA A 189 6.04 13.78 9.97
CA ALA A 189 7.09 14.20 10.90
C ALA A 189 7.92 13.00 11.41
N ARG A 190 7.29 11.89 11.79
CA ARG A 190 7.98 10.65 12.18
C ARG A 190 8.88 10.12 11.06
N LYS A 191 8.41 10.15 9.81
CA LYS A 191 9.22 9.76 8.65
C LYS A 191 10.44 10.65 8.47
N LEU A 192 10.28 11.98 8.59
CA LEU A 192 11.41 12.92 8.51
C LEU A 192 12.44 12.67 9.61
N VAL A 193 12.01 12.40 10.86
CA VAL A 193 12.93 12.04 11.95
C VAL A 193 13.67 10.74 11.65
N ARG A 194 13.00 9.70 11.13
CA ARG A 194 13.66 8.45 10.70
C ARG A 194 14.65 8.68 9.56
N ALA A 195 14.39 9.65 8.69
CA ALA A 195 15.34 10.11 7.66
C ALA A 195 16.45 11.04 8.22
N GLY A 196 16.45 11.29 9.53
CA GLY A 196 17.48 12.01 10.26
C GLY A 196 17.30 13.53 10.29
N PHE A 197 16.11 14.07 10.06
CA PHE A 197 15.83 15.48 10.36
C PHE A 197 15.90 15.73 11.87
N ASP A 198 16.40 16.90 12.26
CA ASP A 198 16.47 17.33 13.66
C ASP A 198 15.05 17.56 14.22
N PRO A 199 14.59 16.75 15.20
CA PRO A 199 13.25 16.90 15.78
C PRO A 199 12.98 18.29 16.35
N ALA A 200 14.01 18.99 16.85
CA ALA A 200 13.86 20.33 17.43
C ALA A 200 13.51 21.40 16.39
N LYS A 201 13.65 21.10 15.09
CA LYS A 201 13.32 21.99 13.98
C LYS A 201 11.99 21.62 13.31
N LEU A 202 11.33 20.56 13.76
CA LEU A 202 10.06 20.10 13.21
C LEU A 202 8.89 20.63 14.04
N SER A 203 7.84 21.03 13.35
CA SER A 203 6.54 21.33 13.94
C SER A 203 5.44 20.74 13.07
N ILE A 204 4.30 20.40 13.68
CA ILE A 204 3.11 19.98 12.94
C ILE A 204 1.98 20.97 13.21
N GLU A 205 1.19 21.27 12.19
CA GLU A 205 -0.06 22.01 12.30
C GLU A 205 -1.17 21.23 11.59
N ALA A 206 -2.37 21.28 12.14
CA ALA A 206 -3.53 20.61 11.59
C ALA A 206 -4.58 21.67 11.30
N PHE A 207 -5.22 21.62 10.13
CA PHE A 207 -6.23 22.59 9.72
C PHE A 207 -7.57 21.96 9.36
N ALA A 208 -7.69 20.63 9.46
CA ALA A 208 -8.87 19.89 9.03
C ALA A 208 -9.31 20.36 7.61
N GLN A 209 -10.58 20.67 7.42
CA GLN A 209 -11.15 21.15 6.16
C GLN A 209 -11.05 22.66 5.94
N TYR A 210 -10.56 23.43 6.92
CA TYR A 210 -10.73 24.89 6.98
C TYR A 210 -9.69 25.69 6.20
N ARG A 211 -8.72 25.00 5.55
CA ARG A 211 -7.77 25.61 4.59
C ARG A 211 -7.75 24.83 3.27
N PRO A 212 -8.85 24.83 2.52
CA PRO A 212 -8.91 24.14 1.24
C PRO A 212 -8.02 24.85 0.21
N LYS A 213 -7.31 24.08 -0.62
CA LYS A 213 -6.50 24.66 -1.70
C LYS A 213 -7.37 25.12 -2.88
N VAL A 214 -8.47 24.41 -3.08
CA VAL A 214 -9.51 24.65 -4.08
C VAL A 214 -10.87 24.31 -3.45
N PRO A 215 -11.99 24.84 -3.97
CA PRO A 215 -13.32 24.50 -3.45
C PRO A 215 -13.55 22.98 -3.34
N ASN A 216 -14.25 22.57 -2.28
CA ASN A 216 -14.54 21.15 -1.98
C ASN A 216 -15.87 20.67 -2.61
N ASP A 217 -16.40 21.41 -3.57
CA ASP A 217 -17.64 21.11 -4.28
C ASP A 217 -17.54 19.84 -5.14
N SER A 218 -16.38 19.61 -5.76
CA SER A 218 -16.12 18.49 -6.67
C SER A 218 -15.25 17.41 -6.03
N ARG A 219 -15.34 16.18 -6.56
CA ARG A 219 -14.47 15.06 -6.13
C ARG A 219 -12.99 15.38 -6.36
N GLN A 220 -12.67 16.05 -7.46
CA GLN A 220 -11.31 16.48 -7.79
C GLN A 220 -10.83 17.59 -6.86
N GLY A 221 -11.70 18.55 -6.53
CA GLY A 221 -11.40 19.61 -5.56
C GLY A 221 -11.09 19.04 -4.18
N ARG A 222 -11.96 18.14 -3.69
CA ARG A 222 -11.73 17.41 -2.43
C ARG A 222 -10.42 16.62 -2.43
N ALA A 223 -10.13 15.88 -3.50
CA ALA A 223 -8.86 15.15 -3.62
C ALA A 223 -7.63 16.06 -3.54
N THR A 224 -7.72 17.27 -4.13
CA THR A 224 -6.64 18.27 -4.07
C THR A 224 -6.47 18.87 -2.68
N SER A 225 -7.58 19.11 -1.97
CA SER A 225 -7.56 19.67 -0.62
C SER A 225 -7.06 18.69 0.44
N ARG A 226 -7.26 17.37 0.27
CA ARG A 226 -6.70 16.30 1.11
C ARG A 226 -5.19 16.13 0.89
N ARG A 227 -4.38 16.90 1.61
CA ARG A 227 -2.93 16.96 1.39
C ARG A 227 -2.13 17.15 2.68
N ILE A 228 -0.83 16.91 2.58
CA ILE A 228 0.17 17.38 3.55
C ILE A 228 1.04 18.42 2.84
N GLU A 229 1.26 19.57 3.48
CA GLU A 229 2.24 20.56 3.02
C GLU A 229 3.47 20.53 3.94
N ILE A 230 4.66 20.52 3.33
CA ILE A 230 5.93 20.62 4.04
C ILE A 230 6.51 22.01 3.75
N VAL A 231 6.47 22.88 4.75
CA VAL A 231 6.84 24.29 4.64
C VAL A 231 8.21 24.50 5.29
N TYR A 232 9.21 24.85 4.46
CA TYR A 232 10.53 25.24 4.96
C TYR A 232 10.51 26.73 5.31
N GLN A 233 10.55 27.02 6.60
CA GLN A 233 10.67 28.37 7.11
C GLN A 233 12.16 28.73 7.17
N ARG A 234 12.57 29.65 6.29
CA ARG A 234 13.85 30.34 6.42
C ARG A 234 13.80 31.15 7.70
N GLY A 235 14.36 30.62 8.78
CA GLY A 235 14.43 31.30 10.07
C GLY A 235 14.96 32.73 9.89
N SER A 236 14.11 33.70 10.25
CA SER A 236 14.37 35.11 10.50
C SER A 236 15.86 35.47 10.63
N ILE A 237 16.43 36.07 9.59
CA ILE A 237 17.75 36.75 9.62
C ILE A 237 17.81 37.80 10.75
N ARG A 238 16.66 38.24 11.29
CA ARG A 238 16.58 39.34 12.26
C ARG A 238 17.11 39.02 13.65
N LYS A 239 17.16 37.76 14.11
CA LYS A 239 17.58 37.47 15.51
C LYS A 239 19.09 37.32 15.71
N HIS A 240 19.88 37.12 14.65
CA HIS A 240 21.34 37.00 14.79
C HIS A 240 22.13 38.28 14.42
N MET A 241 21.58 39.18 13.59
CA MET A 241 22.24 40.47 13.31
C MET A 241 22.14 41.49 14.46
N VAL A 242 21.10 41.42 15.30
CA VAL A 242 20.91 42.39 16.41
C VAL A 242 21.91 42.14 17.56
N ASN A 243 22.49 40.94 17.69
CA ASN A 243 23.51 40.65 18.69
C ASN A 243 24.95 41.01 18.25
N ILE A 244 25.17 41.28 16.97
CA ILE A 244 26.48 41.75 16.46
C ILE A 244 26.59 43.28 16.56
N LEU A 245 25.46 44.00 16.52
CA LEU A 245 25.42 45.47 16.62
C LEU A 245 25.24 45.99 18.07
N ARG A 246 25.33 45.11 19.07
CA ARG A 246 25.24 45.44 20.51
C ARG A 246 26.49 45.02 21.31
N ARG A 247 27.61 44.77 20.63
CA ARG A 247 28.94 44.67 21.25
C ARG A 247 29.81 45.79 20.70
#